data_AF-K1UAI7-F1
#
_entry.id   AF-K1UAI7-F1
#
_cell.length_a   1.000
_cell.length_b   1.000
_cell.length_c   1.000
_cell.angle_alpha   90.00
_cell.angle_beta   90.00
_cell.angle_gamma   90.00
#
_symmetry.space_group_name_H-M   'P 1'
#
loop_
_entity.id
_entity.type
_entity.pdbx_description
1 polymer ?
#
loop_
_entity_poly.entity_id
_entity_poly.type
_entity_poly.pdbx_seq_one_letter_code
_entity_poly.pdbx_strand_id
1 'polypeptide(L)' 'MSGLLENAKGCVWNCTVQNAEEARLLEANYSISSKQYVENGIHMKVLSKGKPNENCVLDNDITLEDAYIYLTNS' A
#
# COMPACT_ATOMS: atom_id res chain seq x y z
N MET A 1 11.50 18.45 -5.49
CA MET A 1 11.43 17.12 -4.86
C MET A 1 10.23 16.97 -3.90
N SER A 2 9.42 18.02 -3.71
CA SER A 2 8.24 18.03 -2.81
C SER A 2 6.96 17.43 -3.43
N GLY A 3 6.76 17.55 -4.75
CA GLY A 3 5.51 17.10 -5.37
C GLY A 3 5.29 15.57 -5.41
N LEU A 4 6.35 14.76 -5.34
CA LEU A 4 6.25 13.29 -5.45
C LEU A 4 5.51 12.71 -4.23
N LEU A 5 6.01 13.06 -3.05
CA LEU A 5 5.45 12.64 -1.78
C LEU A 5 4.06 13.24 -1.59
N GLU A 6 3.83 14.50 -2.00
CA GLU A 6 2.51 15.13 -1.93
C GLU A 6 1.46 14.40 -2.78
N ASN A 7 1.82 13.87 -3.95
CA ASN A 7 0.91 13.09 -4.79
C ASN A 7 0.60 11.70 -4.21
N ALA A 8 1.57 11.09 -3.54
CA ALA A 8 1.38 9.82 -2.86
C ALA A 8 0.75 9.98 -1.46
N LYS A 9 0.78 11.21 -0.91
CA LYS A 9 0.25 11.52 0.42
C LYS A 9 -1.26 11.31 0.47
N GLY A 10 -1.69 10.48 1.42
CA GLY A 10 -3.09 10.08 1.53
C GLY A 10 -3.53 8.98 0.55
N CYS A 11 -2.60 8.45 -0.26
CA CYS A 11 -2.87 7.36 -1.20
C CYS A 11 -2.20 6.03 -0.80
N VAL A 12 -1.48 5.99 0.33
CA VAL A 12 -0.81 4.77 0.82
C VAL A 12 -1.57 4.22 2.01
N TRP A 13 -1.85 2.93 1.99
CA TRP A 13 -2.66 2.22 2.97
C TRP A 13 -1.93 0.98 3.46
N ASN A 14 -1.69 0.88 4.77
CA ASN A 14 -1.22 -0.36 5.38
C ASN A 14 -2.40 -1.31 5.58
N CYS A 15 -2.39 -2.41 4.84
CA CYS A 15 -3.33 -3.50 4.97
C CYS A 15 -2.64 -4.70 5.63
N THR A 16 -3.33 -5.34 6.56
CA THR A 16 -2.89 -6.63 7.12
C THR A 16 -3.83 -7.70 6.63
N VAL A 17 -3.27 -8.74 6.00
CA VAL A 17 -4.02 -9.92 5.54
C VAL A 17 -3.51 -11.15 6.27
N GLN A 18 -4.39 -12.14 6.46
CA GLN A 18 -4.00 -13.36 7.18
C GLN A 18 -3.36 -14.40 6.26
N ASN A 19 -3.72 -14.36 4.97
CA ASN A 19 -3.40 -15.42 4.02
C ASN A 19 -2.79 -14.87 2.73
N ALA A 20 -2.01 -15.71 2.05
CA ALA A 20 -1.43 -15.37 0.75
C ALA A 20 -2.48 -15.19 -0.36
N GLU A 21 -3.66 -15.81 -0.23
CA GLU A 21 -4.77 -15.61 -1.18
C GLU A 21 -5.33 -14.19 -1.12
N GLU A 22 -5.55 -13.66 0.09
CA GLU A 22 -5.97 -12.27 0.28
C GLU A 22 -4.90 -11.28 -0.20
N ALA A 23 -3.63 -11.59 0.06
CA ALA A 23 -2.51 -10.81 -0.48
C ALA A 23 -2.56 -10.75 -2.00
N ARG A 24 -2.77 -11.89 -2.67
CA ARG A 24 -2.91 -11.97 -4.12
C ARG A 24 -4.11 -11.19 -4.64
N LEU A 25 -5.23 -11.20 -3.93
CA LEU A 25 -6.41 -10.41 -4.31
C LEU A 25 -6.09 -8.91 -4.25
N LEU A 26 -5.40 -8.45 -3.20
CA LEU A 26 -4.95 -7.06 -3.12
C LEU A 26 -3.96 -6.72 -4.23
N GLU A 27 -2.98 -7.59 -4.52
CA GLU A 27 -2.03 -7.43 -5.63
C GLU A 27 -2.70 -7.39 -7.01
N ALA A 28 -3.81 -8.11 -7.19
CA ALA A 28 -4.54 -8.14 -8.45
C ALA A 28 -5.45 -6.91 -8.64
N ASN A 29 -5.93 -6.30 -7.55
CA ASN A 29 -6.84 -5.16 -7.60
C ASN A 29 -6.13 -3.81 -7.41
N TYR A 30 -4.98 -3.80 -6.74
CA TYR A 30 -4.27 -2.60 -6.34
C TYR A 30 -2.76 -2.74 -6.51
N SER A 31 -2.07 -1.59 -6.63
CA SER A 31 -0.61 -1.57 -6.65
C SER A 31 -0.06 -1.69 -5.25
N ILE A 32 0.86 -2.63 -5.04
CA ILE A 32 1.51 -2.84 -3.74
C ILE A 32 2.90 -2.23 -3.77
N SER A 33 3.19 -1.29 -2.88
CA SER A 33 4.55 -0.75 -2.72
C SER A 33 5.43 -1.64 -1.88
N SER A 34 4.87 -2.32 -0.88
CA SER A 34 5.63 -3.19 0.00
C SER A 34 4.81 -4.36 0.50
N LYS A 35 5.47 -5.51 0.68
CA LYS A 35 4.88 -6.76 1.20
C LYS A 35 5.84 -7.40 2.19
N GLN A 36 5.42 -7.52 3.44
CA GLN A 36 6.19 -8.08 4.54
C GLN A 36 5.44 -9.24 5.17
N TYR A 37 6.08 -10.41 5.22
CA TYR A 37 5.57 -11.58 5.90
C TYR A 37 5.94 -11.49 7.38
N VAL A 38 4.94 -11.48 8.26
CA VAL A 38 5.09 -11.40 9.71
C VAL A 38 4.48 -12.64 10.36
N GLU A 39 4.80 -12.93 11.61
CA GLU A 39 4.28 -14.12 12.30
C GLU A 39 2.74 -14.17 12.35
N ASN A 40 2.08 -13.01 12.32
CA ASN A 40 0.62 -12.88 12.38
C ASN A 40 -0.05 -12.62 11.02
N GLY A 41 0.61 -12.94 9.91
CA GLY A 41 0.07 -12.78 8.56
C GLY A 41 1.01 -12.01 7.63
N ILE A 42 0.44 -11.16 6.78
CA ILE A 42 1.19 -10.42 5.77
C ILE A 42 0.77 -8.95 5.86
N HIS A 43 1.74 -8.10 6.18
CA HIS A 43 1.58 -6.65 6.12
C HIS A 43 1.89 -6.17 4.71
N MET A 44 1.01 -5.36 4.15
CA MET A 44 1.12 -4.90 2.78
C MET A 44 0.81 -3.41 2.71
N LYS A 45 1.65 -2.66 1.99
CA LYS A 45 1.37 -1.28 1.64
C LYS A 45 0.66 -1.23 0.30
N VAL A 46 -0.60 -0.86 0.33
CA VAL A 46 -1.49 -0.73 -0.83
C VAL A 46 -1.56 0.72 -1.26
N LEU A 47 -1.32 0.97 -2.54
CA LEU A 47 -1.42 2.28 -3.16
C LEU A 47 -2.80 2.42 -3.79
N SER A 48 -3.62 3.31 -3.24
CA SER A 48 -4.97 3.58 -3.70
C SER A 48 -5.42 4.99 -3.29
N LYS A 49 -6.10 5.70 -4.19
CA LYS A 49 -6.67 7.04 -3.90
C LYS A 49 -7.76 7.01 -2.82
N GLY A 50 -8.39 5.86 -2.59
CA GLY A 50 -9.42 5.66 -1.59
C GLY A 50 -9.16 4.42 -0.75
N LYS A 51 -9.84 4.31 0.39
CA LYS A 51 -9.67 3.19 1.32
C LYS A 51 -9.99 1.86 0.61
N PRO A 52 -9.02 0.95 0.41
CA PRO A 52 -9.22 -0.25 -0.40
C PRO A 52 -9.95 -1.37 0.35
N ASN A 53 -9.80 -1.45 1.68
CA ASN A 53 -10.48 -2.42 2.53
C ASN A 53 -10.62 -1.87 3.96
N GLU A 54 -11.57 -2.39 4.74
CA GLU A 54 -11.84 -2.02 6.14
C GLU A 54 -10.61 -2.22 7.03
N ASN A 55 -9.88 -3.32 6.78
CA ASN A 55 -8.65 -3.71 7.47
C ASN A 55 -7.42 -2.88 7.09
N CYS A 56 -7.58 -1.91 6.17
CA CYS A 56 -6.52 -1.03 5.75
C CYS A 56 -6.58 0.31 6.50
N VAL A 57 -5.43 0.73 7.01
CA VAL A 57 -5.26 2.01 7.69
C VAL A 57 -4.39 2.93 6.83
N LEU A 58 -4.67 4.22 6.85
CA LEU A 58 -3.90 5.18 6.09
C LEU A 58 -2.48 5.25 6.63
N ASP A 59 -1.49 5.09 5.77
CA ASP A 59 -0.08 5.23 6.12
C ASP A 59 0.29 6.71 6.07
N ASN A 60 0.66 7.25 7.23
CA ASN A 60 1.06 8.66 7.35
C ASN A 60 2.57 8.86 7.15
N ASP A 61 3.35 7.78 7.25
CA ASP A 61 4.82 7.78 7.13
C ASP A 61 5.24 7.23 5.76
N ILE A 62 4.95 8.04 4.74
CA ILE A 62 5.12 7.64 3.35
C ILE A 62 6.57 7.83 2.93
N THR A 63 7.16 6.79 2.38
CA THR A 63 8.55 6.80 1.94
C THR A 63 8.69 7.28 0.50
N LEU A 64 9.91 7.63 0.09
CA LEU A 64 10.21 7.93 -1.31
C LEU A 64 9.97 6.72 -2.24
N GLU A 65 10.17 5.50 -1.73
CA GLU A 65 9.88 4.27 -2.46
C GLU A 65 8.38 4.16 -2.77
N ASP A 66 7.52 4.37 -1.76
CA ASP A 66 6.07 4.37 -1.92
C ASP A 66 5.62 5.37 -2.99
N ALA A 67 6.14 6.60 -2.94
CA ALA A 67 5.80 7.64 -3.90
C ALA A 67 6.31 7.36 -5.31
N TYR A 68 7.49 6.73 -5.43
CA TYR A 68 8.05 6.32 -6.71
C TYR A 68 7.23 5.19 -7.35
N ILE A 69 6.86 4.17 -6.58
CA ILE A 69 6.03 3.06 -7.06
C ILE A 69 4.64 3.57 -7.45
N TYR A 70 4.07 4.49 -6.67
CA TYR A 70 2.77 5.09 -7.00
C TYR A 70 2.79 5.77 -8.36
N LEU A 71 3.80 6.59 -8.64
CA LEU A 71 3.91 7.28 -9.93
C LEU A 71 4.27 6.36 -11.09
N THR A 72 4.99 5.27 -10.81
CA THR A 72 5.39 4.31 -11.84
C THR A 72 4.23 3.37 -12.24
N ASN A 73 3.29 3.13 -11.32
CA ASN A 73 2.07 2.36 -11.56
C ASN A 73 0.81 3.23 -11.76
N SER A 74 0.95 4.56 -11.84
CA SER A 74 -0.16 5.51 -12.11
C SER A 74 -0.51 5.60 -13.59
#